data_AF-A0A0T6ZUK7-F1
#
_entry.id   AF-A0A0T6ZUK7-F1
#
_cell.length_a   1.000
_cell.length_b   1.000
_cell.length_c   1.000
_cell.angle_alpha   90.00
_cell.angle_beta   90.00
_cell.angle_gamma   90.00
#
_symmetry.space_group_name_H-M   'P 1'
#
loop_
_entity.id
_entity.type
_entity.pdbx_description
1 polymer ?
#
loop_
_entity_poly.entity_id
_entity_poly.type
_entity_poly.pdbx_seq_one_letter_code
_entity_poly.pdbx_strand_id
1 'polypeptide(L)'
;MNEVLRNSVGQHSHISKRALRPRSSPVVFINTTQEEAEQFQEIVAIDDIDYLTQAIALTALFNGAIDNTTGRFIPGKARELIANYNESLDANSQPYKIGIFNTHQTTLTQQNSAVSAMISQILETLKRVMGVALGASSVAQMTAAVTDAFTNLDEQSGDAWIFWEKKTSNKTTYSYAILFAFQDSTTGKLMFALPMSLEIEVDVSYERVLFITVEDKETYSVKLDTMKVGQLLFPKSPGANALQSARRLGTRSGSADLLAEPRPITDIVVTNWAKTKTFATAATGLYTNDHPLVQVMASEPNVVNPLYDGNQYLVSFALDGVRQTLGFLLNCTLPDGELWFVSI
;
A
#
# COMPACT_ATOMS: atom_id res chain seq x y z
N MET A 1 -11.70 -18.00 36.39
CA MET A 1 -12.29 -16.65 36.45
C MET A 1 -11.77 -15.95 35.21
N ASN A 2 -12.58 -15.94 34.14
CA ASN A 2 -12.14 -15.50 32.81
C ASN A 2 -12.39 -13.99 32.69
N GLU A 3 -11.33 -13.20 32.80
CA GLU A 3 -11.36 -11.80 32.38
C GLU A 3 -11.20 -11.75 30.86
N VAL A 4 -12.28 -11.40 30.18
CA VAL A 4 -12.25 -10.89 28.81
C VAL A 4 -11.85 -9.43 28.92
N LEU A 5 -10.56 -9.13 28.77
CA LEU A 5 -10.09 -7.75 28.66
C LEU A 5 -10.50 -7.21 27.29
N ARG A 6 -11.42 -6.25 27.30
CA ARG A 6 -11.79 -5.46 26.12
C ARG A 6 -10.59 -4.59 25.75
N ASN A 7 -10.09 -4.74 24.53
CA ASN A 7 -9.15 -3.77 23.95
C ASN A 7 -9.86 -2.42 23.81
N SER A 8 -9.54 -1.50 24.71
CA SER A 8 -9.85 -0.08 24.56
C SER A 8 -8.86 0.52 23.58
N VAL A 9 -9.33 0.89 22.39
CA VAL A 9 -8.60 1.65 21.38
C VAL A 9 -8.28 3.03 21.97
N GLY A 10 -7.05 3.18 22.47
CA GLY A 10 -6.51 4.45 22.94
C GLY A 10 -5.95 5.23 21.74
N GLN A 11 -6.53 6.39 21.46
CA GLN A 11 -5.94 7.38 20.56
C GLN A 11 -4.63 7.91 21.16
N HIS A 12 -3.50 7.45 20.64
CA HIS A 12 -2.21 8.12 20.83
C HIS A 12 -1.48 8.21 19.49
N SER A 13 -1.60 9.36 18.83
CA SER A 13 -0.82 9.73 17.65
C SER A 13 0.58 10.17 18.06
N HIS A 14 1.47 9.22 18.33
CA HIS A 14 2.91 9.51 18.37
C HIS A 14 3.50 9.32 16.98
N ILE A 15 3.85 10.43 16.33
CA ILE A 15 4.63 10.44 15.09
C ILE A 15 6.04 9.96 15.42
N SER A 16 6.32 8.66 15.23
CA SER A 16 7.68 8.12 15.28
C SER A 16 8.40 8.47 13.98
N LYS A 17 9.36 9.39 14.05
CA LYS A 17 10.24 9.72 12.92
C LYS A 17 11.27 8.60 12.75
N ARG A 18 10.93 7.57 11.97
CA ARG A 18 11.87 6.50 11.60
C ARG A 18 12.97 7.03 10.69
N ALA A 19 14.23 6.77 11.04
CA ALA A 19 15.38 7.11 10.24
C ALA A 19 15.76 5.95 9.32
N LEU A 20 15.39 6.03 8.04
CA LEU A 20 15.93 5.14 7.00
C LEU A 20 16.72 5.99 5.99
N ARG A 21 18.04 5.74 5.88
CA ARG A 21 18.87 6.20 4.76
C ARG A 21 19.33 4.95 4.00
N PRO A 22 19.21 4.96 2.66
CA PRO A 22 20.31 5.49 1.84
C PRO A 22 19.87 6.43 0.70
N ARG A 23 20.85 7.21 0.21
CA ARG A 23 20.79 8.18 -0.89
C ARG A 23 20.46 7.51 -2.23
N SER A 24 19.23 7.64 -2.75
CA SER A 24 18.92 7.86 -4.18
C SER A 24 17.42 7.77 -4.53
N SER A 25 16.56 7.26 -3.66
CA SER A 25 15.12 7.15 -3.94
C SER A 25 14.31 7.93 -2.89
N PRO A 26 13.34 8.77 -3.30
CA PRO A 26 12.42 9.39 -2.34
C PRO A 26 11.57 8.31 -1.67
N VAL A 27 11.53 8.32 -0.33
CA VAL A 27 10.64 7.47 0.47
C VAL A 27 9.51 8.35 0.97
N VAL A 28 8.27 7.98 0.66
CA VAL A 28 7.06 8.69 1.11
C VAL A 28 6.33 7.78 2.09
N PHE A 29 6.05 8.29 3.29
CA PHE A 29 5.21 7.62 4.28
C PHE A 29 3.80 8.22 4.18
N ILE A 30 2.81 7.38 3.89
CA ILE A 30 1.39 7.74 3.87
C ILE A 30 0.76 7.02 5.07
N ASN A 31 0.06 7.77 5.92
CA ASN A 31 -0.70 7.20 7.04
C ASN A 31 -2.16 7.61 6.84
N THR A 32 -3.04 6.64 6.62
CA THR A 32 -4.45 6.87 6.31
C THR A 32 -5.28 6.77 7.60
N THR A 33 -6.33 7.59 7.72
CA THR A 33 -7.28 7.50 8.84
C THR A 33 -8.52 6.71 8.39
N GLN A 34 -8.37 5.43 8.07
CA GLN A 34 -9.51 4.58 7.65
C GLN A 34 -10.42 4.17 8.84
N GLU A 35 -11.72 3.99 8.57
CA GLU A 35 -12.71 3.38 9.49
C GLU A 35 -12.62 1.84 9.53
N GLU A 36 -12.10 1.20 8.47
CA GLU A 36 -11.68 -0.21 8.49
C GLU A 36 -10.15 -0.25 8.58
N ALA A 37 -9.60 -0.81 9.65
CA ALA A 37 -8.15 -0.82 9.83
C ALA A 37 -7.49 -1.63 8.70
N GLU A 38 -6.60 -1.01 7.90
CA GLU A 38 -5.68 -1.73 7.02
C GLU A 38 -4.84 -2.68 7.89
N GLN A 39 -5.00 -3.98 7.68
CA GLN A 39 -4.39 -5.00 8.54
C GLN A 39 -3.06 -5.51 7.98
N PHE A 40 -2.56 -4.91 6.90
CA PHE A 40 -1.24 -5.16 6.35
C PHE A 40 -0.27 -4.05 6.71
N GLN A 41 0.98 -4.41 6.98
CA GLN A 41 2.10 -3.50 6.77
C GLN A 41 2.35 -3.39 5.26
N GLU A 42 1.99 -2.26 4.67
CA GLU A 42 2.08 -2.06 3.22
C GLU A 42 3.43 -1.51 2.81
N ILE A 43 4.09 -2.20 1.87
CA ILE A 43 5.40 -1.81 1.33
C ILE A 43 5.29 -1.68 -0.19
N VAL A 44 5.28 -0.44 -0.67
CA VAL A 44 5.18 -0.13 -2.10
C VAL A 44 6.55 0.27 -2.64
N ALA A 45 7.11 -0.55 -3.53
CA ALA A 45 8.35 -0.28 -4.26
C ALA A 45 8.05 -0.18 -5.76
N ILE A 46 7.85 1.05 -6.23
CA ILE A 46 7.55 1.34 -7.63
C ILE A 46 8.58 2.30 -8.22
N ASP A 47 9.06 2.02 -9.43
CA ASP A 47 9.94 2.91 -10.19
C ASP A 47 9.15 4.08 -10.80
N ASP A 48 7.86 3.86 -11.09
CA ASP A 48 6.97 4.84 -11.69
C ASP A 48 5.73 5.10 -10.83
N ILE A 49 5.56 6.36 -10.40
CA ILE A 49 4.49 6.79 -9.49
C ILE A 49 3.10 6.60 -10.09
N ASP A 50 3.00 6.50 -11.41
CA ASP A 50 1.75 6.30 -12.15
C ASP A 50 1.03 5.02 -11.76
N TYR A 51 1.78 4.07 -11.24
CA TYR A 51 1.28 2.78 -10.82
C TYR A 51 0.91 2.75 -9.34
N LEU A 52 1.07 3.84 -8.59
CA LEU A 52 0.72 3.90 -7.17
C LEU A 52 -0.75 3.53 -6.93
N THR A 53 -1.68 4.05 -7.73
CA THR A 53 -3.11 3.73 -7.61
C THR A 53 -3.38 2.24 -7.84
N GLN A 54 -2.64 1.61 -8.76
CA GLN A 54 -2.75 0.17 -8.98
C GLN A 54 -2.21 -0.62 -7.78
N ALA A 55 -1.09 -0.19 -7.18
CA ALA A 55 -0.54 -0.81 -5.97
C ALA A 55 -1.50 -0.71 -4.79
N ILE A 56 -2.10 0.47 -4.55
CA ILE A 56 -3.09 0.69 -3.50
C ILE A 56 -4.34 -0.17 -3.75
N ALA A 57 -4.83 -0.25 -4.99
CA ALA A 57 -6.00 -1.06 -5.33
C ALA A 57 -5.77 -2.56 -5.08
N LEU A 58 -4.59 -3.09 -5.44
CA LEU A 58 -4.23 -4.47 -5.11
C LEU A 58 -4.18 -4.68 -3.60
N THR A 59 -3.65 -3.70 -2.87
CA THR A 59 -3.52 -3.79 -1.41
C THR A 59 -4.88 -3.79 -0.72
N ALA A 60 -5.78 -2.88 -1.11
CA ALA A 60 -7.16 -2.84 -0.64
C ALA A 60 -7.92 -4.14 -0.96
N LEU A 61 -7.74 -4.71 -2.17
CA LEU A 61 -8.33 -5.99 -2.53
C LEU A 61 -7.86 -7.10 -1.57
N PHE A 62 -6.56 -7.17 -1.29
CA PHE A 62 -6.01 -8.23 -0.42
C PHE A 62 -6.26 -8.00 1.05
N ASN A 63 -6.52 -6.77 1.52
CA ASN A 63 -6.95 -6.54 2.91
C ASN A 63 -8.20 -7.36 3.24
N GLY A 64 -9.10 -7.51 2.25
CA GLY A 64 -10.25 -8.41 2.34
C GLY A 64 -9.89 -9.88 2.55
N ALA A 65 -8.64 -10.31 2.34
CA ALA A 65 -8.17 -11.69 2.54
C ALA A 65 -7.62 -11.96 3.95
N ILE A 66 -7.56 -10.96 4.84
CA ILE A 66 -7.20 -11.15 6.24
C ILE A 66 -8.40 -11.73 7.02
N ASP A 67 -8.10 -12.60 7.97
CA ASP A 67 -9.02 -12.95 9.06
C ASP A 67 -8.88 -11.94 10.20
N ASN A 68 -9.88 -11.08 10.37
CA ASN A 68 -9.88 -10.01 11.36
C ASN A 68 -9.75 -10.50 12.81
N THR A 69 -9.95 -11.79 13.07
CA THR A 69 -9.78 -12.40 14.40
C THR A 69 -8.33 -12.77 14.68
N THR A 70 -7.65 -13.32 13.67
CA THR A 70 -6.31 -13.88 13.83
C THR A 70 -5.21 -13.00 13.23
N GLY A 71 -5.57 -12.00 12.42
CA GLY A 71 -4.60 -11.18 11.66
C GLY A 71 -3.92 -11.92 10.52
N ARG A 72 -4.38 -13.14 10.20
CA ARG A 72 -3.71 -14.00 9.23
C ARG A 72 -4.25 -13.79 7.83
N PHE A 73 -3.33 -13.77 6.86
CA PHE A 73 -3.66 -13.83 5.45
C PHE A 73 -4.17 -15.23 5.10
N ILE A 74 -5.36 -15.30 4.49
CA ILE A 74 -6.01 -16.54 4.11
C ILE A 74 -5.94 -16.71 2.58
N PRO A 75 -5.04 -17.57 2.05
CA PRO A 75 -4.89 -17.73 0.60
C PRO A 75 -6.17 -18.18 -0.11
N GLY A 76 -7.06 -18.93 0.56
CA GLY A 76 -8.37 -19.31 0.00
C GLY A 76 -9.24 -18.10 -0.30
N LYS A 77 -9.41 -17.21 0.69
CA LYS A 77 -10.17 -15.95 0.57
C LYS A 77 -9.56 -15.02 -0.49
N ALA A 78 -8.23 -14.96 -0.56
CA ALA A 78 -7.53 -14.21 -1.61
C ALA A 78 -7.86 -14.72 -3.03
N ARG A 79 -7.96 -16.03 -3.24
CA ARG A 79 -8.35 -16.61 -4.55
C ARG A 79 -9.78 -16.23 -4.93
N GLU A 80 -10.70 -16.28 -3.97
CA GLU A 80 -12.10 -15.88 -4.19
C GLU A 80 -12.20 -14.40 -4.56
N LEU A 81 -11.47 -13.52 -3.87
CA LEU A 81 -11.42 -12.09 -4.16
C LEU A 81 -10.86 -11.81 -5.57
N ILE A 82 -9.78 -12.51 -5.96
CA ILE A 82 -9.22 -12.41 -7.31
C ILE A 82 -10.22 -12.91 -8.36
N ALA A 83 -10.92 -14.02 -8.11
CA ALA A 83 -11.92 -14.55 -9.03
C ALA A 83 -13.06 -13.54 -9.23
N ASN A 84 -13.62 -13.01 -8.14
CA ASN A 84 -14.68 -12.01 -8.17
C ASN A 84 -14.23 -10.73 -8.89
N TYR A 85 -13.00 -10.25 -8.61
CA TYR A 85 -12.42 -9.12 -9.34
C TYR A 85 -12.36 -9.41 -10.84
N ASN A 86 -11.76 -10.52 -11.23
CA ASN A 86 -11.57 -10.90 -12.64
C ASN A 86 -12.88 -11.12 -13.40
N GLU A 87 -13.94 -11.61 -12.73
CA GLU A 87 -15.28 -11.79 -13.29
C GLU A 87 -16.03 -10.48 -13.47
N SER A 88 -15.77 -9.47 -12.63
CA SER A 88 -16.41 -8.16 -12.70
C SER A 88 -15.82 -7.22 -13.75
N LEU A 89 -14.67 -7.56 -14.34
CA LEU A 89 -14.03 -6.77 -15.39
C LEU A 89 -14.88 -6.75 -16.67
N ASP A 90 -15.07 -5.56 -17.24
CA ASP A 90 -15.65 -5.39 -18.57
C ASP A 90 -14.70 -5.89 -19.68
N ALA A 91 -15.19 -5.96 -20.92
CA ALA A 91 -14.45 -6.51 -22.06
C ALA A 91 -13.12 -5.79 -22.34
N ASN A 92 -13.05 -4.47 -22.13
CA ASN A 92 -11.84 -3.68 -22.38
C ASN A 92 -10.82 -3.84 -21.24
N SER A 93 -11.30 -4.19 -20.03
CA SER A 93 -10.46 -4.38 -18.85
C SER A 93 -9.93 -5.81 -18.67
N GLN A 94 -10.40 -6.77 -19.49
CA GLN A 94 -9.96 -8.18 -19.45
C GLN A 94 -8.42 -8.39 -19.47
N PRO A 95 -7.61 -7.59 -20.18
CA PRO A 95 -6.14 -7.73 -20.13
C PRO A 95 -5.53 -7.48 -18.75
N TYR A 96 -6.24 -6.79 -17.86
CA TYR A 96 -5.78 -6.42 -16.51
C TYR A 96 -6.24 -7.39 -15.41
N LYS A 97 -6.60 -8.62 -15.80
CA LYS A 97 -6.84 -9.69 -14.82
C LYS A 97 -5.64 -9.89 -13.91
N ILE A 98 -5.92 -10.20 -12.66
CA ILE A 98 -4.93 -10.60 -11.69
C ILE A 98 -4.66 -12.10 -11.88
N GLY A 99 -3.42 -12.44 -12.18
CA GLY A 99 -2.94 -13.81 -12.27
C GLY A 99 -2.25 -14.25 -10.98
N ILE A 100 -2.49 -15.48 -10.55
CA ILE A 100 -1.78 -16.10 -9.43
C ILE A 100 -0.58 -16.85 -10.00
N PHE A 101 0.63 -16.46 -9.60
CA PHE A 101 1.88 -17.05 -10.08
C PHE A 101 2.40 -18.12 -9.12
N ASN A 102 2.22 -17.91 -7.82
CA ASN A 102 2.69 -18.83 -6.81
C ASN A 102 1.84 -18.70 -5.53
N THR A 103 1.67 -19.80 -4.81
CA THR A 103 1.17 -19.77 -3.43
C THR A 103 2.04 -20.68 -2.61
N HIS A 104 2.49 -20.20 -1.46
CA HIS A 104 3.39 -20.94 -0.60
C HIS A 104 2.90 -20.90 0.83
N GLN A 105 2.87 -22.07 1.46
CA GLN A 105 2.55 -22.27 2.87
C GLN A 105 3.60 -23.19 3.45
N THR A 106 4.29 -22.75 4.49
CA THR A 106 5.35 -23.54 5.14
C THR A 106 5.45 -23.22 6.62
N THR A 107 6.08 -24.11 7.37
CA THR A 107 6.45 -23.86 8.77
C THR A 107 7.96 -23.92 8.88
N LEU A 108 8.56 -22.83 9.35
CA LEU A 108 9.99 -22.70 9.59
C LEU A 108 10.22 -22.81 11.09
N THR A 109 11.20 -23.62 11.49
CA THR A 109 11.53 -23.79 12.90
C THR A 109 13.01 -23.56 13.13
N GLN A 110 13.34 -23.01 14.28
CA GLN A 110 14.72 -22.94 14.77
C GLN A 110 14.74 -23.16 16.27
N GLN A 111 15.87 -23.63 16.79
CA GLN A 111 16.10 -23.77 18.23
C GLN A 111 17.35 -23.00 18.65
N ASN A 112 17.21 -22.20 19.71
CA ASN A 112 18.31 -21.49 20.37
C ASN A 112 19.31 -20.83 19.40
N SER A 113 18.77 -20.15 18.38
CA SER A 113 19.54 -19.57 17.29
C SER A 113 19.26 -18.08 17.19
N ALA A 114 20.18 -17.33 16.60
CA ALA A 114 20.01 -15.89 16.44
C ALA A 114 18.72 -15.59 15.64
N VAL A 115 17.98 -14.54 16.02
CA VAL A 115 16.76 -14.09 15.31
C VAL A 115 17.05 -13.81 13.84
N SER A 116 18.23 -13.26 13.53
CA SER A 116 18.74 -13.08 12.17
C SER A 116 18.76 -14.36 11.32
N ALA A 117 18.91 -15.53 11.93
CA ALA A 117 18.84 -16.81 11.21
C ALA A 117 17.41 -17.12 10.73
N MET A 118 16.39 -16.89 11.57
CA MET A 118 14.98 -17.05 11.17
C MET A 118 14.60 -16.06 10.07
N ILE A 119 14.99 -14.79 10.23
CA ILE A 119 14.79 -13.75 9.21
C ILE A 119 15.39 -14.18 7.87
N SER A 120 16.62 -14.73 7.90
CA SER A 120 17.29 -15.21 6.69
C SER A 120 16.54 -16.37 6.02
N GLN A 121 16.03 -17.34 6.79
CA GLN A 121 15.23 -18.45 6.25
C GLN A 121 13.93 -17.98 5.60
N ILE A 122 13.25 -16.98 6.19
CA ILE A 122 12.06 -16.37 5.62
C ILE A 122 12.41 -15.67 4.30
N LEU A 123 13.45 -14.83 4.29
CA LEU A 123 13.89 -14.11 3.09
C LEU A 123 14.31 -15.06 1.96
N GLU A 124 14.98 -16.17 2.26
CA GLU A 124 15.29 -17.21 1.27
C GLU A 124 14.03 -17.88 0.71
N THR A 125 13.01 -18.06 1.55
CA THR A 125 11.71 -18.57 1.11
C THR A 125 10.99 -17.56 0.21
N LEU A 126 10.93 -16.29 0.60
CA LEU A 126 10.32 -15.22 -0.20
C LEU A 126 11.03 -15.04 -1.55
N LYS A 127 12.36 -15.09 -1.60
CA LYS A 127 13.13 -15.06 -2.87
C LYS A 127 12.73 -16.21 -3.80
N ARG A 128 12.54 -17.42 -3.26
CA ARG A 128 12.06 -18.58 -4.03
C ARG A 128 10.63 -18.41 -4.53
N VAL A 129 9.74 -17.89 -3.69
CA VAL A 129 8.34 -17.60 -4.06
C VAL A 129 8.28 -16.56 -5.18
N MET A 130 9.10 -15.51 -5.08
CA MET A 130 9.17 -14.44 -6.06
C MET A 130 9.66 -14.95 -7.42
N GLY A 131 10.67 -15.82 -7.47
CA GLY A 131 11.13 -16.45 -8.73
C GLY A 131 11.61 -15.46 -9.81
N VAL A 132 11.79 -14.19 -9.44
CA VAL A 132 12.30 -13.10 -10.29
C VAL A 132 13.45 -12.42 -9.54
N ALA A 133 14.42 -11.90 -10.30
CA ALA A 133 15.50 -11.12 -9.72
C ALA A 133 14.94 -9.76 -9.30
N LEU A 134 14.75 -9.56 -7.99
CA LEU A 134 14.35 -8.27 -7.45
C LEU A 134 15.51 -7.29 -7.47
N GLY A 135 15.21 -6.01 -7.73
CA GLY A 135 16.16 -4.92 -7.54
C GLY A 135 16.69 -4.85 -6.10
N ALA A 136 17.91 -4.32 -5.93
CA ALA A 136 18.56 -4.23 -4.61
C ALA A 136 17.74 -3.41 -3.60
N SER A 137 17.02 -2.38 -4.06
CA SER A 137 16.08 -1.58 -3.25
C SER A 137 14.93 -2.43 -2.71
N SER A 138 14.27 -3.19 -3.57
CA SER A 138 13.15 -4.08 -3.21
C SER A 138 13.60 -5.17 -2.23
N VAL A 139 14.80 -5.72 -2.41
CA VAL A 139 15.39 -6.69 -1.45
C VAL A 139 15.66 -6.03 -0.10
N ALA A 140 16.17 -4.80 -0.07
CA ALA A 140 16.44 -4.09 1.18
C ALA A 140 15.14 -3.77 1.93
N GLN A 141 14.09 -3.33 1.23
CA GLN A 141 12.78 -3.07 1.83
C GLN A 141 12.13 -4.35 2.36
N MET A 142 12.20 -5.45 1.62
CA MET A 142 11.72 -6.74 2.10
C MET A 142 12.49 -7.22 3.33
N THR A 143 13.81 -7.04 3.35
CA THR A 143 14.65 -7.38 4.49
C THR A 143 14.26 -6.57 5.73
N ALA A 144 14.03 -5.26 5.57
CA ALA A 144 13.61 -4.38 6.65
C ALA A 144 12.22 -4.78 7.20
N ALA A 145 11.22 -4.95 6.33
CA ALA A 145 9.87 -5.32 6.76
C ALA A 145 9.82 -6.69 7.46
N VAL A 146 10.54 -7.70 6.93
CA VAL A 146 10.64 -9.00 7.62
C VAL A 146 11.38 -8.86 8.96
N THR A 147 12.40 -7.98 9.05
CA THR A 147 13.11 -7.75 10.32
C THR A 147 12.21 -7.07 11.37
N ASP A 148 11.39 -6.11 10.95
CA ASP A 148 10.42 -5.42 11.81
C ASP A 148 9.32 -6.35 12.32
N ALA A 149 9.05 -7.48 11.65
CA ALA A 149 8.13 -8.49 12.16
C ALA A 149 8.66 -9.27 13.38
N PHE A 150 9.97 -9.22 13.66
CA PHE A 150 10.61 -9.90 14.80
C PHE A 150 11.22 -8.95 15.82
N THR A 151 11.45 -7.70 15.46
CA THR A 151 12.20 -6.71 16.26
C THR A 151 11.46 -5.38 16.28
N ASN A 152 11.86 -4.46 17.17
CA ASN A 152 11.20 -3.16 17.32
C ASN A 152 9.68 -3.30 17.60
N LEU A 153 9.26 -4.37 18.27
CA LEU A 153 7.85 -4.72 18.45
C LEU A 153 7.17 -3.87 19.53
N ASP A 154 7.93 -3.28 20.45
CA ASP A 154 7.44 -2.27 21.40
C ASP A 154 6.73 -1.11 20.68
N GLU A 155 7.40 -0.51 19.69
CA GLU A 155 6.89 0.59 18.89
C GLU A 155 5.69 0.22 18.01
N GLN A 156 5.54 -1.07 17.72
CA GLN A 156 4.52 -1.59 16.79
C GLN A 156 3.35 -2.27 17.50
N SER A 157 3.40 -2.41 18.83
CA SER A 157 2.52 -3.30 19.59
C SER A 157 1.01 -2.96 19.49
N GLY A 158 0.68 -1.73 19.07
CA GLY A 158 -0.67 -1.25 18.80
C GLY A 158 -1.02 -1.07 17.32
N ASP A 159 -0.13 -1.43 16.40
CA ASP A 159 -0.37 -1.29 14.96
C ASP A 159 -1.37 -2.34 14.45
N ALA A 160 -2.08 -2.00 13.37
CA ALA A 160 -3.18 -2.82 12.86
C ALA A 160 -2.74 -4.13 12.19
N TRP A 161 -1.45 -4.29 11.88
CA TRP A 161 -0.89 -5.45 11.19
C TRP A 161 -0.28 -6.50 12.11
N ILE A 162 -0.29 -6.27 13.43
CA ILE A 162 0.18 -7.24 14.43
C ILE A 162 -0.96 -7.66 15.36
N PHE A 163 -1.15 -8.97 15.52
CA PHE A 163 -2.21 -9.53 16.36
C PHE A 163 -1.62 -10.46 17.40
N TRP A 164 -1.80 -10.12 18.67
CA TRP A 164 -1.33 -10.96 19.77
C TRP A 164 -2.36 -12.05 20.09
N GLU A 165 -2.04 -13.30 19.81
CA GLU A 165 -2.95 -14.43 20.02
C GLU A 165 -2.87 -14.98 21.45
N LYS A 166 -1.67 -15.36 21.90
CA LYS A 166 -1.47 -16.01 23.19
C LYS A 166 -0.22 -15.50 23.90
N LYS A 167 -0.39 -15.11 25.16
CA LYS A 167 0.68 -14.63 26.03
C LYS A 167 0.75 -15.51 27.28
N THR A 168 1.88 -16.18 27.49
CA THR A 168 2.17 -16.94 28.71
C THR A 168 3.53 -16.54 29.26
N SER A 169 3.89 -17.00 30.46
CA SER A 169 5.18 -16.64 31.08
C SER A 169 6.39 -17.08 30.26
N ASN A 170 6.25 -18.11 29.42
CA ASN A 170 7.38 -18.74 28.72
C ASN A 170 7.16 -18.85 27.21
N LYS A 171 6.06 -18.29 26.68
CA LYS A 171 5.70 -18.41 25.27
C LYS A 171 4.77 -17.29 24.85
N THR A 172 5.05 -16.74 23.68
CA THR A 172 4.26 -15.70 23.03
C THR A 172 3.94 -16.14 21.60
N THR A 173 2.68 -16.02 21.23
CA THR A 173 2.18 -16.27 19.87
C THR A 173 1.53 -15.00 19.35
N TYR A 174 1.93 -14.57 18.15
CA TYR A 174 1.35 -13.43 17.46
C TYR A 174 1.38 -13.65 15.95
N SER A 175 0.50 -12.97 15.24
CA SER A 175 0.56 -12.89 13.79
C SER A 175 1.05 -11.52 13.34
N TYR A 176 1.68 -11.48 12.17
CA TYR A 176 2.17 -10.27 11.53
C TYR A 176 1.89 -10.35 10.03
N ALA A 177 1.13 -9.40 9.50
CA ALA A 177 0.73 -9.38 8.09
C ALA A 177 1.50 -8.29 7.31
N ILE A 178 2.07 -8.68 6.16
CA ILE A 178 2.85 -7.79 5.29
C ILE A 178 2.32 -7.92 3.87
N LEU A 179 2.18 -6.80 3.16
CA LEU A 179 1.90 -6.83 1.73
C LEU A 179 2.96 -6.00 1.01
N PHE A 180 3.63 -6.65 0.06
CA PHE A 180 4.52 -5.94 -0.84
C PHE A 180 3.86 -5.73 -2.20
N ALA A 181 3.99 -4.52 -2.76
CA ALA A 181 3.67 -4.23 -4.15
C ALA A 181 4.93 -3.73 -4.85
N PHE A 182 5.33 -4.42 -5.93
CA PHE A 182 6.57 -4.14 -6.65
C PHE A 182 6.31 -3.88 -8.13
N GLN A 183 6.88 -2.79 -8.63
CA GLN A 183 6.99 -2.49 -10.05
C GLN A 183 8.37 -1.88 -10.30
N ASP A 184 9.21 -2.56 -11.07
CA ASP A 184 10.50 -2.02 -11.47
C ASP A 184 10.86 -2.52 -12.88
N SER A 185 12.04 -2.11 -13.38
CA SER A 185 12.53 -2.59 -14.68
C SER A 185 12.59 -4.13 -14.82
N THR A 186 12.67 -4.89 -13.72
CA THR A 186 12.72 -6.35 -13.71
C THR A 186 11.35 -7.01 -13.77
N THR A 187 10.28 -6.29 -13.39
CA THR A 187 8.89 -6.79 -13.46
C THR A 187 8.27 -6.62 -14.85
N GLY A 188 8.91 -5.84 -15.72
CA GLY A 188 8.49 -5.64 -17.11
C GLY A 188 7.16 -4.90 -17.18
N LYS A 189 6.14 -5.53 -17.79
CA LYS A 189 4.80 -4.96 -17.93
C LYS A 189 3.85 -5.36 -16.80
N LEU A 190 4.35 -5.98 -15.74
CA LEU A 190 3.55 -6.44 -14.62
C LEU A 190 3.85 -5.63 -13.36
N MET A 191 2.82 -5.36 -12.58
CA MET A 191 2.93 -5.15 -11.16
C MET A 191 2.81 -6.49 -10.46
N PHE A 192 3.72 -6.79 -9.54
CA PHE A 192 3.58 -7.94 -8.65
C PHE A 192 3.13 -7.49 -7.28
N ALA A 193 2.23 -8.25 -6.66
CA ALA A 193 1.93 -8.13 -5.25
C ALA A 193 2.22 -9.45 -4.53
N LEU A 194 2.67 -9.33 -3.28
CA LEU A 194 3.04 -10.44 -2.41
C LEU A 194 2.39 -10.24 -1.02
N PRO A 195 1.07 -10.43 -0.88
CA PRO A 195 0.45 -10.57 0.43
C PRO A 195 1.04 -11.76 1.19
N MET A 196 1.30 -11.57 2.48
CA MET A 196 1.75 -12.62 3.37
C MET A 196 1.34 -12.39 4.82
N SER A 197 1.31 -13.46 5.60
CA SER A 197 1.29 -13.39 7.06
C SER A 197 2.26 -14.39 7.66
N LEU A 198 2.80 -14.01 8.82
CA LEU A 198 3.61 -14.84 9.70
C LEU A 198 2.79 -15.14 10.94
N GLU A 199 2.54 -16.41 11.27
CA GLU A 199 2.12 -16.82 12.62
C GLU A 199 3.38 -17.22 13.38
N ILE A 200 3.80 -16.37 14.32
CA ILE A 200 5.07 -16.48 15.03
C ILE A 200 4.81 -16.99 16.44
N GLU A 201 5.37 -18.14 16.76
CA GLU A 201 5.47 -18.67 18.12
C GLU A 201 6.93 -18.58 18.57
N VAL A 202 7.16 -17.99 19.75
CA VAL A 202 8.48 -17.86 20.36
C VAL A 202 8.44 -18.27 21.83
N ASP A 203 9.44 -19.03 22.27
CA ASP A 203 9.54 -19.56 23.64
C ASP A 203 10.07 -18.52 24.66
N VAL A 204 9.51 -17.31 24.64
CA VAL A 204 9.76 -16.25 25.63
C VAL A 204 8.50 -15.47 25.98
N SER A 205 8.54 -14.78 27.12
CA SER A 205 7.43 -13.93 27.59
C SER A 205 7.21 -12.73 26.68
N TYR A 206 5.98 -12.20 26.71
CA TYR A 206 5.56 -11.06 25.89
C TYR A 206 6.47 -9.84 26.10
N GLU A 207 6.81 -9.53 27.35
CA GLU A 207 7.63 -8.38 27.72
C GLU A 207 9.04 -8.48 27.12
N ARG A 208 9.57 -9.70 27.01
CA ARG A 208 10.86 -9.94 26.35
C ARG A 208 10.75 -9.80 24.83
N VAL A 209 9.67 -10.30 24.23
CA VAL A 209 9.43 -10.19 22.78
C VAL A 209 9.48 -8.75 22.29
N LEU A 210 8.92 -7.80 23.04
CA LEU A 210 8.86 -6.39 22.64
C LEU A 210 10.22 -5.75 22.34
N PHE A 211 11.29 -6.26 22.97
CA PHE A 211 12.64 -5.70 22.89
C PHE A 211 13.67 -6.65 22.27
N ILE A 212 13.22 -7.72 21.60
CA ILE A 212 14.12 -8.63 20.87
C ILE A 212 14.87 -7.88 19.77
N THR A 213 16.15 -8.20 19.65
CA THR A 213 17.06 -7.74 18.59
C THR A 213 17.45 -8.90 17.68
N VAL A 214 18.07 -8.58 16.53
CA VAL A 214 18.52 -9.60 15.55
C VAL A 214 19.62 -10.53 16.06
N GLU A 215 20.30 -10.15 17.14
CA GLU A 215 21.41 -10.91 17.74
C GLU A 215 20.94 -11.89 18.83
N ASP A 216 19.75 -11.65 19.40
CA ASP A 216 19.19 -12.49 20.45
C ASP A 216 18.94 -13.91 19.97
N LYS A 217 19.12 -14.88 20.88
CA LYS A 217 18.97 -16.29 20.60
C LYS A 217 17.69 -16.81 21.19
N GLU A 218 16.79 -17.26 20.32
CA GLU A 218 15.48 -17.76 20.72
C GLU A 218 15.09 -19.00 19.89
N THR A 219 14.11 -19.73 20.43
CA THR A 219 13.44 -20.84 19.75
C THR A 219 12.16 -20.31 19.12
N TYR A 220 12.03 -20.47 17.79
CA TYR A 220 10.88 -20.01 17.02
C TYR A 220 10.24 -21.16 16.25
N SER A 221 8.93 -21.05 16.08
CA SER A 221 8.15 -21.75 15.06
C SER A 221 7.30 -20.71 14.33
N VAL A 222 7.54 -20.55 13.03
CA VAL A 222 6.90 -19.54 12.19
C VAL A 222 6.14 -20.21 11.06
N LYS A 223 4.81 -20.06 11.02
CA LYS A 223 4.03 -20.42 9.84
C LYS A 223 3.99 -19.23 8.88
N LEU A 224 4.45 -19.44 7.65
CA LEU A 224 4.43 -18.45 6.59
C LEU A 224 3.37 -18.84 5.58
N ASP A 225 2.40 -17.95 5.36
CA ASP A 225 1.45 -18.01 4.26
C ASP A 225 1.70 -16.85 3.33
N THR A 226 1.87 -17.10 2.04
CA THR A 226 2.08 -16.04 1.05
C THR A 226 1.57 -16.42 -0.33
N MET A 227 1.20 -15.42 -1.12
CA MET A 227 0.77 -15.59 -2.51
C MET A 227 1.45 -14.54 -3.39
N LYS A 228 2.12 -15.00 -4.46
CA LYS A 228 2.59 -14.11 -5.53
C LYS A 228 1.50 -13.95 -6.56
N VAL A 229 1.05 -12.72 -6.77
CA VAL A 229 0.12 -12.36 -7.84
C VAL A 229 0.75 -11.33 -8.76
N GLY A 230 0.30 -11.27 -10.01
CA GLY A 230 0.72 -10.27 -10.97
C GLY A 230 -0.46 -9.74 -11.76
N GLN A 231 -0.40 -8.45 -12.08
CA GLN A 231 -1.39 -7.76 -12.88
C GLN A 231 -0.66 -6.95 -13.95
N LEU A 232 -1.21 -6.90 -15.17
CA LEU A 232 -0.68 -6.01 -16.20
C LEU A 232 -0.73 -4.56 -15.71
N LEU A 233 0.36 -3.82 -15.93
CA LEU A 233 0.40 -2.40 -15.60
C LEU A 233 -0.69 -1.68 -16.36
N PHE A 234 -1.46 -0.87 -15.63
CA PHE A 234 -2.45 -0.01 -16.26
C PHE A 234 -1.75 0.95 -17.24
N PRO A 235 -2.48 1.50 -18.22
CA PRO A 235 -1.94 2.58 -19.02
C PRO A 235 -1.47 3.69 -18.08
N LYS A 236 -0.28 4.24 -18.34
CA LYS A 236 0.22 5.36 -17.56
C LYS A 236 -0.81 6.48 -17.57
N SER A 237 -1.07 7.05 -16.40
CA SER A 237 -2.03 8.15 -16.31
C SER A 237 -1.58 9.30 -17.25
N PRO A 238 -2.47 9.89 -18.06
CA PRO A 238 -2.10 11.01 -18.93
C PRO A 238 -1.47 12.20 -18.16
N GLY A 239 -1.84 12.39 -16.88
CA GLY A 239 -1.26 13.40 -15.99
C GLY A 239 0.23 13.19 -15.67
N ALA A 240 0.71 11.97 -15.74
CA ALA A 240 2.13 11.66 -15.55
C ALA A 240 3.03 12.14 -16.68
N ASN A 241 2.55 12.00 -17.92
CA ASN A 241 3.20 12.57 -19.07
C ASN A 241 3.16 14.10 -18.97
N ALA A 242 2.11 14.71 -18.43
CA ALA A 242 2.07 16.14 -18.16
C ALA A 242 3.11 16.57 -17.10
N LEU A 243 3.30 15.82 -16.02
CA LEU A 243 4.36 16.05 -15.01
C LEU A 243 5.77 15.81 -15.57
N GLN A 244 5.96 14.75 -16.35
CA GLN A 244 7.24 14.48 -17.00
C GLN A 244 7.53 15.54 -18.08
N SER A 245 6.52 16.03 -18.79
CA SER A 245 6.64 17.12 -19.77
C SER A 245 6.91 18.45 -19.09
N ALA A 246 6.26 18.72 -17.96
CA ALA A 246 6.47 19.90 -17.13
C ALA A 246 7.88 19.89 -16.51
N ARG A 247 8.38 18.73 -16.07
CA ARG A 247 9.78 18.54 -15.65
C ARG A 247 10.76 18.58 -16.83
N ARG A 248 10.35 18.16 -18.03
CA ARG A 248 11.14 18.19 -19.28
C ARG A 248 11.02 19.50 -20.07
N LEU A 249 10.33 20.51 -19.57
CA LEU A 249 10.38 21.89 -20.12
C LEU A 249 11.80 22.50 -20.07
N GLY A 250 12.80 21.77 -19.61
CA GLY A 250 14.22 22.03 -19.85
C GLY A 250 14.80 21.55 -21.20
N THR A 251 14.26 20.53 -21.89
CA THR A 251 14.87 20.02 -23.15
C THR A 251 13.94 19.19 -24.03
N ARG A 252 13.53 19.80 -25.15
CA ARG A 252 13.06 19.29 -26.48
C ARG A 252 12.53 17.85 -26.65
N SER A 253 11.24 17.81 -27.05
CA SER A 253 10.63 17.25 -28.29
C SER A 253 11.03 15.86 -28.82
N GLY A 254 10.05 14.93 -28.78
CA GLY A 254 9.96 13.84 -29.76
C GLY A 254 8.91 12.77 -29.41
N SER A 255 8.03 12.48 -30.39
CA SER A 255 7.00 11.42 -30.50
C SER A 255 5.77 11.48 -29.57
N ALA A 256 4.66 11.99 -30.14
CA ALA A 256 3.31 11.90 -29.60
C ALA A 256 2.54 10.77 -30.30
N ASP A 257 2.07 9.79 -29.54
CA ASP A 257 0.99 8.89 -29.95
C ASP A 257 -0.21 9.11 -29.02
N LEU A 258 -1.24 9.71 -29.61
CA LEU A 258 -2.68 9.73 -29.29
C LEU A 258 -3.13 9.34 -27.86
N LEU A 259 -2.85 10.22 -26.90
CA LEU A 259 -3.67 10.37 -25.69
C LEU A 259 -4.41 11.70 -25.76
N ALA A 260 -5.62 11.78 -25.20
CA ALA A 260 -6.35 13.03 -25.11
C ALA A 260 -5.50 14.08 -24.37
N GLU A 261 -5.16 15.18 -25.05
CA GLU A 261 -4.33 16.22 -24.45
C GLU A 261 -4.99 16.75 -23.16
N PRO A 262 -4.24 16.91 -22.07
CA PRO A 262 -4.74 17.53 -20.85
C PRO A 262 -5.34 18.89 -21.16
N ARG A 263 -6.60 19.10 -20.74
CA ARG A 263 -7.32 20.34 -20.98
C ARG A 263 -7.18 21.26 -19.77
N PRO A 264 -6.88 22.54 -19.96
CA PRO A 264 -6.82 23.49 -18.86
C PRO A 264 -8.21 23.64 -18.23
N ILE A 265 -8.23 23.68 -16.90
CA ILE A 265 -9.43 23.95 -16.10
C ILE A 265 -9.15 25.06 -15.10
N THR A 266 -10.22 25.70 -14.64
CA THR A 266 -10.17 26.82 -13.70
C THR A 266 -11.20 26.66 -12.59
N ASP A 267 -11.15 27.50 -11.57
CA ASP A 267 -12.14 27.59 -10.49
C ASP A 267 -12.42 26.24 -9.80
N ILE A 268 -11.37 25.47 -9.52
CA ILE A 268 -11.48 24.16 -8.88
C ILE A 268 -11.91 24.37 -7.44
N VAL A 269 -13.00 23.72 -7.03
CA VAL A 269 -13.54 23.76 -5.68
C VAL A 269 -13.90 22.35 -5.26
N VAL A 270 -13.43 21.96 -4.08
CA VAL A 270 -13.61 20.64 -3.51
C VAL A 270 -14.54 20.78 -2.32
N THR A 271 -15.71 20.15 -2.38
CA THR A 271 -16.71 20.21 -1.32
C THR A 271 -17.11 18.83 -0.83
N ASN A 272 -17.87 18.76 0.26
CA ASN A 272 -18.70 17.59 0.53
C ASN A 272 -19.84 17.50 -0.52
N TRP A 273 -20.51 16.35 -0.58
CA TRP A 273 -21.66 16.14 -1.48
C TRP A 273 -22.81 17.14 -1.31
N ALA A 274 -23.08 17.58 -0.08
CA ALA A 274 -24.09 18.60 0.21
C ALA A 274 -23.68 20.02 -0.24
N LYS A 275 -22.44 20.21 -0.73
CA LYS A 275 -21.86 21.51 -1.13
C LYS A 275 -21.89 22.57 -0.01
N THR A 276 -21.94 22.14 1.25
CA THR A 276 -22.03 23.03 2.43
C THR A 276 -20.67 23.34 3.04
N LYS A 277 -19.66 22.50 2.79
CA LYS A 277 -18.31 22.65 3.31
C LYS A 277 -17.30 22.57 2.19
N THR A 278 -16.41 23.58 2.10
CA THR A 278 -15.30 23.62 1.15
C THR A 278 -14.03 23.12 1.82
N PHE A 279 -13.34 22.20 1.17
CA PHE A 279 -12.11 21.58 1.67
C PHE A 279 -10.87 22.14 0.99
N ALA A 280 -10.92 22.35 -0.32
CA ALA A 280 -9.81 22.95 -1.05
C ALA A 280 -10.32 23.75 -2.25
N THR A 281 -9.50 24.71 -2.68
CA THR A 281 -9.73 25.51 -3.89
C THR A 281 -8.45 25.63 -4.68
N ALA A 282 -8.52 25.67 -6.00
CA ALA A 282 -7.39 26.02 -6.86
C ALA A 282 -7.87 26.87 -8.04
N ALA A 283 -7.06 27.87 -8.41
CA ALA A 283 -7.39 28.77 -9.50
C ALA A 283 -7.30 28.07 -10.87
N THR A 284 -6.33 27.17 -11.00
CA THR A 284 -6.00 26.48 -12.26
C THR A 284 -5.72 25.01 -12.03
N GLY A 285 -5.84 24.23 -13.10
CA GLY A 285 -5.43 22.84 -13.10
C GLY A 285 -5.56 22.20 -14.47
N LEU A 286 -5.50 20.87 -14.48
CA LEU A 286 -5.63 20.06 -15.69
C LEU A 286 -6.75 19.03 -15.53
N TYR A 287 -7.47 18.81 -16.61
CA TYR A 287 -8.50 17.81 -16.75
C TYR A 287 -8.15 16.85 -17.87
N THR A 288 -8.25 15.55 -17.60
CA THR A 288 -8.15 14.51 -18.61
C THR A 288 -9.37 13.60 -18.50
N ASN A 289 -9.88 13.19 -19.64
CA ASN A 289 -10.97 12.22 -19.75
C ASN A 289 -10.52 11.13 -20.71
N ASP A 290 -10.13 10.00 -20.13
CA ASP A 290 -9.72 8.82 -20.87
C ASP A 290 -10.50 7.64 -20.30
N HIS A 291 -11.69 7.45 -20.85
CA HIS A 291 -12.72 6.53 -20.33
C HIS A 291 -12.11 5.16 -19.99
N PRO A 292 -12.35 4.61 -18.78
CA PRO A 292 -13.32 5.05 -17.77
C PRO A 292 -12.81 6.11 -16.79
N LEU A 293 -11.58 6.59 -16.92
CA LEU A 293 -10.95 7.43 -15.92
C LEU A 293 -11.12 8.92 -16.22
N VAL A 294 -11.59 9.66 -15.22
CA VAL A 294 -11.61 11.12 -15.24
C VAL A 294 -10.68 11.65 -14.15
N GLN A 295 -9.71 12.47 -14.55
CA GLN A 295 -8.71 13.01 -13.62
C GLN A 295 -8.80 14.52 -13.59
N VAL A 296 -8.65 15.05 -12.38
CA VAL A 296 -8.58 16.49 -12.11
C VAL A 296 -7.34 16.72 -11.26
N MET A 297 -6.41 17.50 -11.80
CA MET A 297 -5.20 17.90 -11.10
C MET A 297 -5.31 19.38 -10.77
N ALA A 298 -5.20 19.72 -9.49
CA ALA A 298 -5.23 21.10 -9.02
C ALA A 298 -3.80 21.63 -8.84
N SER A 299 -3.46 22.75 -9.48
CA SER A 299 -2.18 23.42 -9.32
C SER A 299 -2.25 24.41 -8.17
N GLU A 300 -1.25 24.39 -7.28
CA GLU A 300 -1.15 25.27 -6.09
C GLU A 300 -2.47 25.35 -5.27
N PRO A 301 -3.02 24.21 -4.83
CA PRO A 301 -4.28 24.18 -4.12
C PRO A 301 -4.18 24.85 -2.74
N ASN A 302 -5.14 25.71 -2.44
CA ASN A 302 -5.36 26.23 -1.10
C ASN A 302 -6.30 25.29 -0.34
N VAL A 303 -5.73 24.50 0.58
CA VAL A 303 -6.48 23.56 1.43
C VAL A 303 -7.04 24.31 2.63
N VAL A 304 -8.35 24.54 2.62
CA VAL A 304 -9.11 25.26 3.65
C VAL A 304 -9.47 24.35 4.82
N ASN A 305 -9.79 23.09 4.54
CA ASN A 305 -10.02 22.05 5.55
C ASN A 305 -9.27 20.78 5.14
N PRO A 306 -8.74 20.00 6.10
CA PRO A 306 -8.09 18.73 5.80
C PRO A 306 -9.03 17.82 5.00
N LEU A 307 -8.51 17.20 3.94
CA LEU A 307 -9.16 16.13 3.22
C LEU A 307 -8.78 14.81 3.92
N TYR A 308 -9.80 14.07 4.33
CA TYR A 308 -9.70 12.73 4.92
C TYR A 308 -10.10 11.66 3.89
N ASP A 309 -9.40 10.54 3.89
CA ASP A 309 -9.67 9.40 3.02
C ASP A 309 -11.04 8.76 3.33
N GLY A 310 -11.68 8.15 2.34
CA GLY A 310 -12.99 7.50 2.48
C GLY A 310 -14.19 8.45 2.48
N ASN A 311 -13.98 9.75 2.66
CA ASN A 311 -15.04 10.74 2.47
C ASN A 311 -15.35 10.94 0.98
N GLN A 312 -16.63 11.04 0.68
CA GLN A 312 -17.09 11.38 -0.66
C GLN A 312 -16.96 12.88 -0.89
N TYR A 313 -16.00 13.25 -1.71
CA TYR A 313 -15.80 14.63 -2.14
C TYR A 313 -16.46 14.88 -3.48
N LEU A 314 -16.84 16.13 -3.69
CA LEU A 314 -17.35 16.64 -4.93
C LEU A 314 -16.36 17.67 -5.44
N VAL A 315 -15.70 17.41 -6.57
CA VAL A 315 -14.84 18.41 -7.20
C VAL A 315 -15.61 19.05 -8.33
N SER A 316 -15.72 20.37 -8.24
CA SER A 316 -16.34 21.21 -9.25
C SER A 316 -15.30 22.11 -9.86
N PHE A 317 -15.29 22.26 -11.18
CA PHE A 317 -14.31 23.07 -11.90
C PHE A 317 -14.93 23.64 -13.18
N ALA A 318 -14.32 24.66 -13.77
CA ALA A 318 -14.72 25.23 -15.06
C ALA A 318 -13.81 24.68 -16.16
N LEU A 319 -14.44 24.16 -17.21
CA LEU A 319 -13.79 23.61 -18.40
C LEU A 319 -14.42 24.27 -19.61
N ASP A 320 -13.61 24.97 -20.39
CA ASP A 320 -14.08 25.82 -21.51
C ASP A 320 -15.18 26.81 -21.06
N GLY A 321 -15.08 27.32 -19.83
CA GLY A 321 -16.06 28.23 -19.21
C GLY A 321 -17.33 27.56 -18.68
N VAL A 322 -17.48 26.25 -18.83
CA VAL A 322 -18.65 25.49 -18.36
C VAL A 322 -18.32 24.78 -17.04
N ARG A 323 -19.19 24.94 -16.04
CA ARG A 323 -19.05 24.27 -14.74
C ARG A 323 -19.30 22.77 -14.87
N GLN A 324 -18.30 21.97 -14.53
CA GLN A 324 -18.34 20.52 -14.41
C GLN A 324 -18.35 20.12 -12.93
N THR A 325 -18.85 18.93 -12.64
CA THR A 325 -18.88 18.37 -11.29
C THR A 325 -18.73 16.86 -11.38
N LEU A 326 -17.79 16.29 -10.62
CA LEU A 326 -17.56 14.86 -10.53
C LEU A 326 -17.50 14.44 -9.05
N GLY A 327 -18.01 13.24 -8.74
CA GLY A 327 -17.91 12.64 -7.41
C GLY A 327 -16.62 11.85 -7.30
N PHE A 328 -15.85 12.02 -6.22
CA PHE A 328 -14.52 11.44 -6.06
C PHE A 328 -14.40 10.56 -4.82
N LEU A 329 -13.54 9.53 -4.94
CA LEU A 329 -13.29 8.51 -3.93
C LEU A 329 -11.86 8.58 -3.32
N LEU A 330 -10.89 9.23 -3.97
CA LEU A 330 -9.48 9.24 -3.53
C LEU A 330 -8.84 10.64 -3.63
N ASN A 331 -8.13 11.06 -2.59
CA ASN A 331 -7.30 12.28 -2.52
C ASN A 331 -5.87 11.91 -2.14
N CYS A 332 -4.88 12.39 -2.91
CA CYS A 332 -3.47 12.36 -2.46
C CYS A 332 -2.82 13.74 -2.67
N THR A 333 -1.87 14.07 -1.78
CA THR A 333 -1.06 15.29 -1.89
C THR A 333 0.35 14.86 -2.29
N LEU A 334 0.87 15.42 -3.38
CA LEU A 334 2.23 15.15 -3.85
C LEU A 334 3.27 15.96 -3.04
N PRO A 335 4.56 15.57 -3.05
CA PRO A 335 5.63 16.29 -2.33
C PRO A 335 5.86 17.74 -2.78
N ASP A 336 5.35 18.13 -3.95
CA ASP A 336 5.37 19.49 -4.48
C ASP A 336 4.13 20.32 -4.10
N GLY A 337 3.21 19.75 -3.31
CA GLY A 337 2.00 20.42 -2.85
C GLY A 337 0.83 20.35 -3.84
N GLU A 338 0.98 19.64 -4.96
CA GLU A 338 -0.14 19.38 -5.88
C GLU A 338 -1.14 18.41 -5.26
N LEU A 339 -2.43 18.62 -5.57
CA LEU A 339 -3.50 17.79 -5.05
C LEU A 339 -4.23 17.10 -6.20
N TRP A 340 -4.28 15.79 -6.08
CA TRP A 340 -4.71 14.89 -7.13
C TRP A 340 -6.05 14.27 -6.80
N PHE A 341 -6.95 14.31 -7.77
CA PHE A 341 -8.26 13.70 -7.70
C PHE A 341 -8.45 12.73 -8.86
N VAL A 342 -8.76 11.48 -8.54
CA VAL A 342 -9.06 10.43 -9.52
C VAL A 342 -10.49 9.96 -9.30
N SER A 343 -11.33 10.12 -10.32
CA SER A 343 -12.67 9.54 -10.38
C SER A 343 -12.61 8.32 -11.29
N ILE A 344 -13.11 7.20 -10.77
CA ILE A 344 -13.54 6.03 -11.54
C ILE A 344 -14.99 6.28 -11.97
#